data_AF-A0A1M5KSJ3-F1
#
_entry.id   AF-A0A1M5KSJ3-F1
#
_cell.length_a   1.000
_cell.length_b   1.000
_cell.length_c   1.000
_cell.angle_alpha   90.00
_cell.angle_beta   90.00
_cell.angle_gamma   90.00
#
_symmetry.space_group_name_H-M   'P 1'
#
loop_
_entity.id
_entity.type
_entity.pdbx_description
1 polymer ?
#
loop_
_entity_poly.entity_id
_entity_poly.type
_entity_poly.pdbx_seq_one_letter_code
_entity_poly.pdbx_strand_id
1 'polypeptide(L)'
;GSEFQGRNYDMLIAHTTIVFTRYILLEWERRNNQDSRSYGEIFYLLCDEVQDIDYQTAIRYLLLFIAELRKKISQDLYAEILCQVRYWIAGQPAYIRALMPVLNCEI
;
A
#
# COMPACT_ATOMS: atom_id res chain seq x y z
N GLY A 1 0.67 -8.04 -60.48
CA GLY A 1 -0.32 -7.13 -59.89
C GLY A 1 0.42 -5.93 -59.36
N SER A 2 0.03 -4.73 -59.75
CA SER A 2 0.64 -3.49 -59.25
C SER A 2 -0.01 -3.13 -57.91
N GLU A 3 0.70 -3.31 -56.80
CA GLU A 3 0.27 -2.77 -55.50
C GLU A 3 0.33 -1.23 -55.55
N PHE A 4 -0.71 -0.59 -55.02
CA PHE A 4 -0.81 0.86 -54.96
C PHE A 4 0.15 1.40 -53.91
N GLN A 5 1.23 2.04 -54.36
CA GLN A 5 2.21 2.69 -53.49
C GLN A 5 1.85 4.19 -53.38
N GLY A 6 1.19 4.55 -52.29
CA GLY A 6 0.84 5.92 -51.97
C GLY A 6 2.09 6.80 -51.80
N ARG A 7 2.40 7.64 -52.80
CA ARG A 7 3.56 8.57 -52.75
C ARG A 7 3.26 9.92 -52.09
N ASN A 8 2.08 10.07 -51.47
CA ASN A 8 1.71 11.28 -50.74
C ASN A 8 1.93 11.07 -49.23
N TYR A 9 2.59 12.02 -48.57
CA TYR A 9 2.80 12.02 -47.12
C TYR A 9 1.49 11.93 -46.34
N ASP A 10 0.42 12.60 -46.77
CA ASP A 10 -0.89 12.53 -46.08
C ASP A 10 -1.46 11.11 -46.09
N MET A 11 -1.23 10.37 -47.18
CA MET A 11 -1.69 8.99 -47.32
C MET A 11 -0.88 8.04 -46.45
N LEU A 12 0.44 8.25 -46.35
CA LEU A 12 1.30 7.48 -45.46
C LEU A 12 0.96 7.75 -43.99
N ILE A 13 0.69 9.01 -43.62
CA ILE A 13 0.25 9.41 -42.28
C ILE A 13 -1.11 8.81 -41.97
N ALA A 14 -2.08 8.90 -42.88
CA ALA A 14 -3.41 8.31 -42.69
C ALA A 14 -3.32 6.78 -42.54
N HIS A 15 -2.56 6.10 -43.41
CA HIS A 15 -2.38 4.65 -43.36
C HIS A 15 -1.75 4.20 -42.02
N THR A 16 -0.64 4.83 -41.62
CA THR A 16 0.01 4.52 -40.34
C THR A 16 -0.91 4.82 -39.17
N THR A 17 -1.66 5.93 -39.20
CA THR A 17 -2.62 6.31 -38.16
C THR A 17 -3.73 5.27 -38.02
N ILE A 18 -4.31 4.79 -39.12
CA ILE A 18 -5.36 3.75 -39.11
C ILE A 18 -4.82 2.45 -38.53
N VAL A 19 -3.62 2.04 -38.96
CA VAL A 19 -2.96 0.83 -38.45
C VAL A 19 -2.70 0.94 -36.94
N PHE A 20 -2.10 2.04 -36.47
CA PHE A 20 -1.84 2.26 -35.04
C PHE A 20 -3.14 2.32 -34.23
N THR A 21 -4.16 3.03 -34.70
CA THR A 21 -5.46 3.12 -34.03
C THR A 21 -6.07 1.74 -33.84
N ARG A 22 -6.00 0.86 -34.85
CA ARG A 22 -6.50 -0.52 -34.75
C ARG A 22 -5.75 -1.32 -33.69
N TYR A 23 -4.42 -1.23 -33.65
CA TYR A 23 -3.62 -1.92 -32.63
C TYR A 23 -3.91 -1.39 -31.22
N ILE A 24 -4.10 -0.08 -31.06
CA ILE A 24 -4.46 0.53 -29.76
C ILE A 24 -5.82 0.00 -29.28
N LEU A 25 -6.83 -0.02 -30.16
CA LEU A 25 -8.16 -0.55 -29.84
C LEU A 25 -8.13 -2.04 -29.46
N LEU A 26 -7.39 -2.86 -30.21
CA LEU A 26 -7.25 -4.29 -29.93
C LEU A 26 -6.53 -4.56 -28.60
N GLU A 27 -5.46 -3.82 -28.30
CA GLU A 27 -4.78 -3.94 -27.00
C GLU A 27 -5.62 -3.42 -25.84
N TRP A 28 -6.45 -2.39 -26.06
CA TRP A 28 -7.41 -1.92 -25.07
C TRP A 28 -8.45 -3.00 -24.74
N GLU A 29 -9.06 -3.61 -25.76
CA GLU A 29 -10.03 -4.70 -25.59
C GLU A 29 -9.38 -5.93 -24.94
N ARG A 30 -8.15 -6.28 -25.35
CA ARG A 30 -7.39 -7.38 -24.76
C ARG A 30 -7.10 -7.13 -23.27
N ARG A 31 -6.70 -5.91 -22.89
CA ARG A 31 -6.50 -5.56 -21.46
C ARG A 31 -7.80 -5.62 -20.67
N ASN A 32 -8.89 -5.10 -21.21
CA ASN A 32 -10.20 -5.14 -20.56
C ASN A 32 -10.68 -6.58 -20.30
N ASN A 33 -10.36 -7.51 -21.20
CA ASN A 33 -10.84 -8.88 -21.13
C ASN A 33 -9.85 -9.88 -20.51
N GLN A 34 -8.56 -9.55 -20.39
CA GLN A 34 -7.52 -10.50 -19.94
C GLN A 34 -6.58 -9.97 -18.85
N ASP A 35 -6.58 -8.67 -18.52
CA ASP A 35 -5.61 -8.13 -17.56
C ASP A 35 -6.22 -7.93 -16.16
N SER A 36 -5.83 -8.79 -15.22
CA SER A 36 -6.08 -8.63 -13.79
C SER A 36 -5.47 -7.35 -13.18
N ARG A 37 -4.71 -6.57 -13.94
CA ARG A 37 -4.12 -5.30 -13.47
C ARG A 37 -5.14 -4.19 -13.22
N SER A 38 -6.39 -4.33 -13.66
CA SER A 38 -7.51 -3.49 -13.19
C SER A 38 -7.78 -3.64 -11.69
N TYR A 39 -7.35 -4.74 -11.06
CA TYR A 39 -7.36 -4.86 -9.60
C TYR A 39 -6.25 -4.03 -8.94
N GLY A 40 -5.21 -3.62 -9.67
CA GLY A 40 -4.17 -2.73 -9.15
C GLY A 40 -4.68 -1.33 -8.87
N GLU A 41 -5.60 -0.83 -9.71
CA GLU A 41 -6.28 0.45 -9.47
C GLU A 41 -7.28 0.35 -8.31
N ILE A 42 -8.04 -0.75 -8.21
CA ILE A 42 -8.90 -1.03 -7.06
C ILE A 42 -8.05 -1.12 -5.78
N PHE A 43 -6.92 -1.82 -5.82
CA PHE A 43 -6.00 -1.92 -4.68
C PHE A 43 -5.41 -0.56 -4.33
N TYR A 44 -5.03 0.26 -5.31
CA TYR A 44 -4.53 1.62 -5.10
C TYR A 44 -5.61 2.54 -4.48
N LEU A 45 -6.85 2.49 -4.98
CA LEU A 45 -7.98 3.24 -4.43
C LEU A 45 -8.34 2.77 -3.02
N LEU A 46 -8.32 1.47 -2.76
CA LEU A 46 -8.52 0.91 -1.41
C LEU A 46 -7.36 1.25 -0.47
N CYS A 47 -6.13 1.35 -0.98
CA CYS A 47 -4.97 1.81 -0.21
C CYS A 47 -5.03 3.31 0.10
N ASP A 48 -5.60 4.14 -0.77
CA ASP A 48 -5.84 5.56 -0.49
C ASP A 48 -6.87 5.76 0.65
N GLU A 49 -7.83 4.83 0.79
CA GLU A 49 -8.76 4.80 1.93
C GLU A 49 -8.10 4.32 3.24
N VAL A 50 -7.04 3.49 3.16
CA VAL A 50 -6.22 3.12 4.31
C VAL A 50 -5.20 4.23 4.55
N GLN A 51 -5.58 5.25 5.30
CA GLN A 51 -4.64 6.28 5.75
C GLN A 51 -3.35 5.62 6.27
N ASP A 52 -2.22 5.95 5.65
CA ASP A 52 -0.90 5.56 6.13
C ASP A 52 -0.74 6.06 7.57
N ILE A 53 -0.89 5.14 8.53
CA ILE A 53 -0.67 5.46 9.93
C ILE A 53 0.83 5.68 10.08
N ASP A 54 1.22 6.92 10.42
CA ASP A 54 2.61 7.22 10.65
C ASP A 54 3.16 6.36 11.79
N TYR A 55 4.45 6.03 11.69
CA TYR A 55 5.10 5.08 12.60
C TYR A 55 4.97 5.47 14.08
N GLN A 56 4.97 6.77 14.38
CA GLN A 56 4.80 7.27 15.75
C GLN A 56 3.37 7.04 16.25
N THR A 57 2.37 7.31 15.41
CA THR A 57 0.96 7.03 15.72
C THR A 57 0.70 5.54 15.90
N ALA A 58 1.28 4.68 15.06
CA ALA A 58 1.15 3.24 15.18
C ALA A 58 1.70 2.71 16.52
N ILE A 59 2.90 3.16 16.90
CA ILE A 59 3.48 2.84 18.22
C ILE A 59 2.56 3.31 19.34
N ARG A 60 2.04 4.54 19.27
CA ARG A 60 1.16 5.08 20.30
C ARG A 60 -0.10 4.23 20.47
N TYR A 61 -0.73 3.81 19.38
CA TYR A 61 -1.90 2.94 19.43
C TYR A 61 -1.60 1.56 20.00
N LEU A 62 -0.44 0.97 19.67
CA LEU A 62 -0.01 -0.29 20.25
C LEU A 62 0.13 -0.19 21.78
N LEU A 63 0.76 0.88 22.29
CA LEU A 63 0.94 1.06 23.73
C LEU A 63 -0.40 1.31 24.45
N LEU A 64 -1.30 2.10 23.84
CA LEU A 64 -2.65 2.32 24.37
C LEU A 64 -3.46 1.03 24.42
N PHE A 65 -3.38 0.21 23.37
CA PHE A 65 -4.04 -1.09 23.34
C PHE A 65 -3.56 -2.00 24.48
N ILE A 66 -2.24 -2.07 24.69
CA ILE A 66 -1.67 -2.83 25.82
C ILE A 66 -2.20 -2.30 27.15
N ALA A 67 -2.26 -0.99 27.36
CA ALA A 67 -2.82 -0.41 28.58
C ALA A 67 -4.31 -0.76 28.77
N GLU A 68 -5.10 -0.79 27.70
CA GLU A 68 -6.51 -1.19 27.75
C GLU A 68 -6.70 -2.69 28.00
N LEU A 69 -5.75 -3.54 27.58
CA LEU A 69 -5.79 -4.98 27.88
C LEU A 69 -5.83 -5.24 29.39
N ARG A 70 -5.22 -4.38 30.21
CA ARG A 70 -5.28 -4.46 31.68
C ARG A 70 -6.70 -4.63 32.21
N LYS A 71 -7.69 -4.05 31.54
CA LYS A 71 -9.11 -4.11 31.97
C LYS A 71 -9.81 -5.42 31.57
N LYS A 72 -9.22 -6.20 30.67
CA LYS A 72 -9.86 -7.37 30.03
C LYS A 72 -9.24 -8.71 30.41
N ILE A 73 -8.03 -8.71 30.96
CA ILE A 73 -7.28 -9.93 31.28
C ILE A 73 -6.90 -9.99 32.76
N SER A 74 -6.47 -11.16 33.24
CA SER A 74 -6.01 -11.34 34.61
C SER A 74 -4.72 -10.54 34.87
N GLN A 75 -4.53 -10.14 36.14
CA GLN A 75 -3.37 -9.35 36.55
C GLN A 75 -2.04 -10.08 36.28
N ASP A 76 -2.00 -11.39 36.49
CA ASP A 76 -0.80 -12.21 36.26
C ASP A 76 -0.41 -12.26 34.78
N LEU A 77 -1.40 -12.45 33.89
CA LEU A 77 -1.17 -12.45 32.44
C LEU A 77 -0.76 -11.06 31.94
N TYR A 78 -1.35 -10.00 32.50
CA TYR A 78 -0.98 -8.63 32.18
C TYR A 78 0.47 -8.31 32.59
N ALA A 79 0.91 -8.78 33.76
CA ALA A 79 2.28 -8.60 34.22
C ALA A 79 3.30 -9.31 33.31
N GLU A 80 2.97 -10.51 32.84
CA GLU A 80 3.81 -11.25 31.89
C GLU A 80 3.94 -10.51 30.55
N ILE A 81 2.81 -10.05 29.99
CA ILE A 81 2.79 -9.25 28.76
C ILE A 81 3.61 -7.96 28.93
N LEU A 82 3.44 -7.24 30.04
CA LEU A 82 4.22 -6.04 30.32
C LEU A 82 5.72 -6.31 30.39
N CYS A 83 6.14 -7.44 30.97
CA CYS A 83 7.54 -7.82 31.01
C CYS A 83 8.12 -7.98 29.59
N GLN A 84 7.40 -8.68 28.72
CA GLN A 84 7.80 -8.85 27.31
C GLN A 84 7.85 -7.53 26.55
N VAL A 85 6.85 -6.66 26.76
CA VAL A 85 6.81 -5.33 26.12
C VAL A 85 7.98 -4.48 26.58
N ARG A 86 8.34 -4.48 27.87
CA ARG A 86 9.51 -3.75 28.39
C ARG A 86 10.82 -4.27 27.80
N TYR A 87 10.97 -5.59 27.69
CA TYR A 87 12.14 -6.20 27.04
C TYR A 87 12.24 -5.78 25.56
N TRP A 88 11.13 -5.80 24.84
CA TRP A 88 11.07 -5.33 23.46
C TRP A 88 11.43 -3.85 23.31
N ILE A 89 10.91 -2.97 24.18
CA ILE A 89 11.26 -1.53 24.21
C ILE A 89 12.74 -1.33 24.46
N ALA A 90 13.34 -2.09 25.39
CA ALA A 90 14.76 -2.00 25.70
C ALA A 90 15.66 -2.36 24.51
N GLY A 91 15.20 -3.26 23.64
CA GLY A 91 15.89 -3.64 22.40
C GLY A 91 15.75 -2.64 21.25
N GLN A 92 14.94 -1.59 21.38
CA GLN A 92 14.74 -0.63 20.30
C GLN A 92 15.85 0.44 20.22
N PRO A 93 16.19 0.92 19.01
CA PRO A 93 17.02 2.10 18.81
C PRO A 93 16.57 3.33 19.61
N ALA A 94 17.51 4.21 19.96
CA ALA A 94 17.24 5.41 20.77
C ALA A 94 16.13 6.31 20.20
N TYR A 95 16.07 6.50 18.88
CA TYR A 95 15.06 7.32 18.24
C TYR A 95 13.65 6.71 18.34
N ILE A 96 13.52 5.38 18.37
CA ILE A 96 12.23 4.69 18.53
C ILE A 96 11.78 4.76 19.99
N ARG A 97 12.69 4.55 20.96
CA ARG A 97 12.38 4.65 22.39
C ARG A 97 11.88 6.04 22.78
N ALA A 98 12.39 7.10 22.13
CA ALA A 98 11.91 8.47 22.34
C ALA A 98 10.44 8.66 21.98
N LEU A 99 9.86 7.80 21.14
CA LEU A 99 8.44 7.84 20.73
C LEU A 99 7.51 7.11 21.71
N MET A 100 8.04 6.49 22.76
CA MET A 100 7.31 5.59 23.68
C MET A 100 7.22 6.14 25.12
N PRO A 101 6.64 7.34 25.37
CA PRO A 101 6.63 7.93 26.71
C PRO A 101 5.68 7.22 27.69
N VAL A 102 4.71 6.45 27.21
CA VAL A 102 3.52 6.02 27.97
C VAL A 102 3.78 4.81 28.90
N LEU A 103 4.86 4.05 28.71
CA LEU A 103 5.12 2.84 29.51
C LEU A 103 6.20 3.00 30.59
N ASN A 104 6.70 4.22 30.79
CA ASN A 104 7.29 4.59 32.07
C ASN A 104 6.15 4.72 33.10
N CYS A 105 5.51 3.60 33.45
CA CYS A 105 4.77 3.53 34.69
C CYS A 105 5.78 3.87 35.77
N GLU A 106 5.57 5.00 36.43
CA GLU A 106 6.15 5.29 37.73
C GLU A 106 5.98 4.02 38.58
N ILE A 107 7.12 3.53 39.09
CA ILE A 107 7.20 2.46 40.07
C ILE A 107 6.62 2.98 41.38
#